data_AF-A0A2B0MAJ5-F1
#
_entry.id   AF-A0A2B0MAJ5-F1
#
_cell.length_a   1.000
_cell.length_b   1.000
_cell.length_c   1.000
_cell.angle_alpha   90.00
_cell.angle_beta   90.00
_cell.angle_gamma   90.00
#
_symmetry.space_group_name_H-M   'P 1'
#
loop_
_entity.id
_entity.type
_entity.pdbx_description
1 polymer ?
#
loop_
_entity_poly.entity_id
_entity_poly.type
_entity_poly.pdbx_seq_one_letter_code
_entity_poly.pdbx_strand_id
1 'polypeptide(L)'
;MLPQIIMYSFCPITLLATFFLFIKLQHKTITYFLPAIVSTIFAILFYAQFLFNNGLNEFVLSIFFIGTALANLFFILVLKVFKMFRMRH
;
A
#
# COMPACT_ATOMS: atom_id res chain seq x y z
N MET A 1 19.99 -7.00 9.01
CA MET A 1 20.21 -6.46 7.64
C MET A 1 19.09 -6.88 6.70
N LEU A 2 18.93 -8.17 6.37
CA LEU A 2 17.93 -8.64 5.39
C LEU A 2 16.46 -8.24 5.68
N PRO A 3 15.94 -8.36 6.92
CA PRO A 3 14.54 -8.02 7.21
C PRO A 3 14.23 -6.52 7.07
N GLN A 4 15.20 -5.68 7.41
CA GLN A 4 15.09 -4.23 7.28
C GLN A 4 15.07 -3.83 5.81
N ILE A 5 15.93 -4.42 4.97
CA ILE A 5 15.95 -4.16 3.53
C ILE A 5 14.61 -4.52 2.88
N ILE A 6 14.02 -5.65 3.29
CA ILE A 6 12.70 -6.08 2.82
C ILE A 6 11.63 -5.07 3.23
N MET A 7 11.65 -4.60 4.48
CA MET A 7 10.72 -3.56 4.96
C MET A 7 10.87 -2.25 4.20
N TYR A 8 12.10 -1.73 4.05
CA TYR A 8 12.34 -0.47 3.35
C TYR A 8 11.96 -0.54 1.87
N SER A 9 12.11 -1.71 1.25
CA SER A 9 11.73 -1.92 -0.15
C SER A 9 10.22 -2.14 -0.34
N PHE A 10 9.49 -2.48 0.71
CA PHE A 10 8.07 -2.85 0.60
C PHE A 10 7.22 -1.68 0.07
N CYS A 11 7.34 -0.50 0.67
CA CYS A 11 6.60 0.69 0.23
C CYS A 11 6.84 1.04 -1.26
N PRO A 12 8.09 1.22 -1.74
CA PRO A 12 8.32 1.53 -3.16
C PRO A 12 7.85 0.41 -4.10
N ILE A 13 7.99 -0.87 -3.72
CA ILE A 13 7.47 -2.00 -4.51
C ILE A 13 5.94 -1.94 -4.62
N THR A 14 5.22 -1.66 -3.53
CA THR A 14 3.75 -1.57 -3.57
C THR A 14 3.28 -0.40 -4.44
N LEU A 15 3.95 0.75 -4.38
CA LEU A 15 3.63 1.90 -5.23
C LEU A 15 3.87 1.59 -6.71
N LEU A 16 4.97 0.92 -7.03
CA LEU A 16 5.28 0.47 -8.39
C LEU A 16 4.22 -0.52 -8.89
N ALA A 17 3.81 -1.48 -8.04
CA ALA A 17 2.75 -2.43 -8.36
C ALA A 17 1.41 -1.71 -8.60
N THR A 18 1.06 -0.73 -7.77
CA THR A 18 -0.13 0.11 -7.94
C THR A 18 -0.11 0.84 -9.28
N PHE A 19 1.05 1.41 -9.66
CA PHE A 19 1.23 2.06 -10.95
C PHE A 19 1.00 1.11 -12.14
N PHE A 20 1.64 -0.07 -12.11
CA PHE A 20 1.49 -1.06 -13.17
C PHE A 20 0.05 -1.55 -13.30
N LEU A 21 -0.60 -1.85 -12.17
CA LEU A 21 -2.01 -2.27 -12.15
C LEU A 21 -2.93 -1.17 -12.65
N PHE A 22 -2.65 0.09 -12.31
CA PHE A 22 -3.43 1.23 -12.77
C PHE A 22 -3.34 1.42 -14.29
N ILE A 23 -2.16 1.25 -14.90
CA ILE A 23 -1.99 1.36 -16.35
C ILE A 23 -2.64 0.19 -17.08
N LYS A 24 -2.38 -1.05 -16.63
CA LYS A 24 -2.78 -2.26 -17.36
C LYS A 24 -4.26 -2.61 -17.22
N LEU A 25 -4.85 -2.35 -16.05
CA LEU A 25 -6.19 -2.82 -15.69
C LEU A 25 -7.17 -1.66 -15.43
N GLN A 26 -7.16 -0.64 -16.29
CA GLN A 26 -8.04 0.53 -16.16
C GLN A 26 -9.54 0.20 -16.11
N HIS A 27 -9.95 -0.95 -16.66
CA HIS A 27 -11.35 -1.38 -16.73
C HIS A 27 -11.88 -2.04 -15.45
N LYS A 28 -11.00 -2.55 -14.57
CA LYS A 28 -11.40 -3.17 -13.31
C LYS A 28 -10.99 -2.26 -12.16
N THR A 29 -11.95 -1.50 -11.64
CA THR A 29 -11.72 -0.49 -10.60
C THR A 29 -11.08 -1.04 -9.33
N ILE A 30 -11.31 -2.30 -8.99
CA ILE A 30 -10.83 -2.91 -7.73
C ILE A 30 -9.36 -3.33 -7.83
N THR A 31 -8.84 -3.66 -9.01
CA THR A 31 -7.54 -4.36 -9.11
C THR A 31 -6.35 -3.46 -8.76
N TYR A 32 -6.41 -2.17 -9.03
CA TYR A 32 -5.33 -1.25 -8.64
C TYR A 32 -5.37 -0.85 -7.15
N PHE A 33 -6.43 -1.22 -6.41
CA PHE A 33 -6.46 -1.10 -4.94
C PHE A 33 -5.81 -2.31 -4.23
N LEU A 34 -5.50 -3.38 -4.96
CA LEU A 34 -4.95 -4.61 -4.38
C LEU A 34 -3.72 -4.36 -3.49
N PRO A 35 -2.73 -3.53 -3.87
CA PRO A 35 -1.57 -3.28 -3.01
C PRO A 35 -1.93 -2.56 -1.70
N ALA A 36 -2.93 -1.67 -1.73
CA ALA A 36 -3.45 -1.02 -0.53
C ALA A 36 -4.17 -2.03 0.37
N ILE A 37 -5.02 -2.90 -0.20
CA ILE A 37 -5.77 -3.93 0.54
C ILE A 37 -4.80 -4.88 1.25
N VAL A 38 -3.78 -5.37 0.53
CA VAL A 38 -2.76 -6.27 1.09
C VAL A 38 -2.01 -5.59 2.26
N SER A 39 -1.66 -4.31 2.10
CA SER A 39 -1.01 -3.54 3.16
C SER A 39 -1.93 -3.41 4.40
N THR A 40 -3.22 -3.14 4.20
CA THR A 40 -4.19 -3.08 5.30
C THR A 40 -4.35 -4.41 6.02
N ILE A 41 -4.38 -5.53 5.29
CA ILE A 41 -4.46 -6.87 5.90
C ILE A 41 -3.25 -7.11 6.80
N PHE A 42 -2.03 -6.82 6.32
CA PHE A 42 -0.83 -6.94 7.16
C PHE A 42 -0.88 -6.01 8.38
N ALA A 43 -1.32 -4.77 8.21
CA ALA A 43 -1.48 -3.84 9.33
C ALA A 43 -2.37 -4.40 10.45
N ILE A 44 -3.51 -4.98 10.08
CA ILE A 44 -4.48 -5.57 11.03
C ILE A 44 -3.87 -6.79 11.72
N LEU A 45 -3.18 -7.66 10.97
CA LEU A 45 -2.53 -8.85 11.53
C LEU A 45 -1.46 -8.48 12.56
N PHE A 46 -0.58 -7.54 12.23
CA PHE A 46 0.46 -7.07 13.16
C PHE A 46 -0.13 -6.33 14.36
N TYR A 47 -1.21 -5.57 14.17
CA TYR A 47 -1.92 -4.94 15.28
C TYR A 47 -2.54 -5.98 16.22
N ALA A 48 -3.17 -7.01 15.68
CA ALA A 48 -3.70 -8.11 16.47
C ALA A 48 -2.59 -8.82 17.25
N GLN A 49 -1.45 -9.11 16.61
CA GLN A 49 -0.29 -9.68 17.29
C GLN A 49 0.25 -8.78 18.41
N PHE A 50 0.29 -7.47 18.20
CA PHE A 50 0.63 -6.51 19.25
C PHE A 50 -0.30 -6.63 20.46
N LEU A 51 -1.62 -6.74 20.26
CA LEU A 51 -2.58 -6.88 21.36
C LEU A 51 -2.36 -8.15 22.20
N PHE A 52 -1.89 -9.24 21.59
CA PHE A 52 -1.63 -10.50 22.30
C PHE A 52 -0.26 -10.54 22.97
N ASN A 53 0.78 -9.98 22.32
CA ASN A 53 2.16 -10.14 22.75
C ASN A 53 2.77 -8.89 23.40
N ASN A 54 2.06 -7.74 23.40
CA ASN A 54 2.57 -6.42 23.82
C ASN A 54 3.92 -6.04 23.19
N GLY A 55 4.20 -6.58 21.99
CA GLY A 55 5.46 -6.37 21.31
C GLY A 55 5.51 -5.03 20.57
N LEU A 56 6.46 -4.18 20.94
CA LEU A 56 6.62 -2.85 20.35
C LEU A 56 6.97 -2.92 18.85
N ASN A 57 7.65 -4.00 18.41
CA ASN A 57 8.01 -4.19 17.00
C ASN A 57 6.77 -4.41 16.13
N GLU A 58 5.80 -5.20 16.60
CA GLU A 58 4.54 -5.52 15.94
C GLU A 58 3.67 -4.26 15.81
N PHE A 59 3.69 -3.40 16.83
CA PHE A 59 3.02 -2.09 16.77
C PHE A 59 3.64 -1.19 15.71
N VAL A 60 4.97 -1.07 15.67
CA VAL A 60 5.69 -0.27 14.67
C VAL A 60 5.44 -0.80 13.25
N LEU A 61 5.46 -2.13 13.08
CA LEU A 61 5.12 -2.78 11.81
C LEU A 61 3.69 -2.46 11.38
N SER A 62 2.72 -2.51 12.30
CA SER A 62 1.33 -2.15 12.00
C SER A 62 1.23 -0.72 11.48
N ILE A 63 1.85 0.25 12.17
CA ILE A 63 1.88 1.66 11.73
C ILE A 63 2.50 1.78 10.34
N PHE A 64 3.62 1.09 10.08
CA PHE A 64 4.27 1.10 8.78
C PHE A 64 3.36 0.61 7.65
N PHE A 65 2.64 -0.49 7.87
CA PHE A 65 1.71 -1.03 6.87
C PHE A 65 0.47 -0.14 6.68
N ILE A 66 -0.02 0.52 7.74
CA ILE A 66 -1.07 1.55 7.63
C ILE A 66 -0.59 2.72 6.76
N GLY A 67 0.61 3.24 7.04
CA GLY A 67 1.21 4.32 6.24
C GLY A 67 1.38 3.92 4.77
N THR A 68 1.80 2.67 4.52
CA THR A 68 1.95 2.12 3.16
C THR A 68 0.59 2.00 2.45
N ALA A 69 -0.47 1.57 3.15
CA ALA A 69 -1.81 1.51 2.59
C ALA A 69 -2.33 2.91 2.20
N LEU A 70 -2.15 3.89 3.10
CA LEU A 70 -2.53 5.29 2.86
C LEU A 70 -1.75 5.89 1.68
N ALA A 71 -0.44 5.63 1.58
CA ALA A 71 0.38 6.08 0.47
C ALA A 71 -0.12 5.52 -0.88
N ASN A 72 -0.47 4.23 -0.93
CA ASN A 72 -1.06 3.63 -2.13
C ASN A 72 -2.41 4.25 -2.50
N LEU A 73 -3.30 4.48 -1.52
CA LEU A 73 -4.58 5.14 -1.76
C LEU A 73 -4.42 6.58 -2.29
N PHE A 74 -3.52 7.34 -1.67
CA PHE A 74 -3.18 8.68 -2.13
C PHE A 74 -2.61 8.67 -3.55
N PHE A 75 -1.70 7.75 -3.83
CA PHE A 75 -1.11 7.61 -5.16
C PHE A 75 -2.14 7.27 -6.23
N ILE A 76 -3.11 6.38 -5.93
CA ILE A 76 -4.24 6.09 -6.83
C ILE A 76 -5.05 7.36 -7.12
N LEU A 77 -5.30 8.19 -6.11
CA LEU A 77 -6.03 9.45 -6.27
C LEU A 77 -5.27 10.39 -7.22
N VAL A 78 -3.97 10.54 -7.01
CA VAL A 78 -3.09 11.33 -7.89
C VAL A 78 -3.16 10.80 -9.34
N LEU A 79 -3.01 9.49 -9.55
CA LEU A 79 -3.09 8.88 -10.88
C LEU A 79 -4.45 9.10 -11.56
N LYS A 80 -5.55 9.05 -10.81
CA LYS A 80 -6.90 9.37 -11.33
C LYS A 80 -7.03 10.82 -11.75
N VAL A 81 -6.51 11.75 -10.95
CA VAL A 81 -6.50 13.18 -11.27
C VAL A 81 -5.71 13.42 -12.56
N PHE A 82 -4.50 12.87 -12.67
CA PHE A 82 -3.69 12.96 -13.89
C PHE A 82 -4.39 12.39 -15.12
N LYS A 83 -5.03 11.22 -15.00
CA LYS A 83 -5.82 10.63 -16.10
C LYS A 83 -6.97 11.54 -16.53
N MET A 84 -7.65 12.18 -15.59
CA MET A 84 -8.75 13.11 -15.87
C MET A 84 -8.26 14.33 -16.65
N PHE A 85 -7.11 14.90 -16.27
CA PHE A 85 -6.50 16.01 -17.02
C PHE A 85 -6.08 15.59 -18.42
N ARG A 86 -5.48 14.40 -18.59
CA ARG A 86 -5.08 13.89 -19.90
C ARG A 86 -6.26 13.67 -20.85
N MET A 87 -7.44 13.28 -20.35
CA MET A 87 -8.63 13.03 -21.19
C MET A 87 -9.36 14.32 -21.61
N ARG A 88 -9.02 15.48 -21.04
CA ARG A 88 -9.59 16.79 -21.41
C ARG A 88 -8.83 17.50 -22.53
N HIS A 89 -7.63 17.02 -22.87
CA HIS A 89 -6.80 17.50 -23.98
C HIS A 89 -6.87 16.51 -25.15
#